data_AF-A0AAW8M1H7-F1
#
_entry.id   AF-A0AAW8M1H7-F1
#
_cell.length_a   1.000
_cell.length_b   1.000
_cell.length_c   1.000
_cell.angle_alpha   90.00
_cell.angle_beta   90.00
_cell.angle_gamma   90.00
#
_symmetry.space_group_name_H-M   'P 1'
#
loop_
_entity.id
_entity.type
_entity.pdbx_description
1 polymer ?
#
loop_
_entity_poly.entity_id
_entity_poly.type
_entity_poly.pdbx_seq_one_letter_code
_entity_poly.pdbx_strand_id
1 'polypeptide(L)' 'MELSQQFDVHANQIKQWKDQLPEGATGVFGDEARAEPASPTVDVKMLHAKIGELTLENDFLSDALGKAGLLGGKK' A
#
# COMPACT_ATOMS: atom_id res chain seq x y z
N MET A 1 -0.22 28.95 27.26
CA MET A 1 1.16 29.35 26.89
C MET A 1 2.06 28.16 26.65
N GLU A 2 1.81 27.01 27.29
CA GLU A 2 2.63 25.80 27.15
C GLU A 2 2.90 25.38 25.69
N LEU A 3 1.87 25.28 24.84
CA LEU A 3 2.02 24.94 23.42
C LEU A 3 2.86 25.94 22.61
N SER A 4 2.68 27.25 22.85
CA SER A 4 3.46 28.28 22.16
C SER A 4 4.95 28.19 22.47
N GLN A 5 5.28 27.85 23.71
CA GLN A 5 6.67 27.71 24.15
C GLN A 5 7.28 26.37 23.73
N GLN A 6 6.50 25.29 23.76
CA GLN A 6 6.96 23.94 23.40
C GLN A 6 7.26 23.79 21.91
N PHE A 7 6.47 24.45 21.06
CA PHE A 7 6.56 24.27 19.60
C PHE A 7 7.01 25.52 18.86
N ASP A 8 7.39 26.59 19.58
CA ASP A 8 7.79 27.89 19.02
C ASP A 8 6.74 28.47 18.04
N VAL A 9 5.46 28.37 18.43
CA VAL A 9 4.31 28.81 17.62
C VAL A 9 3.61 29.99 18.28
N HIS A 10 3.28 31.02 17.52
CA HIS A 10 2.53 32.16 18.04
C HIS A 10 1.13 31.77 18.54
N ALA A 11 0.70 32.34 19.67
CA ALA A 11 -0.61 32.05 20.26
C ALA A 11 -1.79 32.29 19.30
N ASN A 12 -1.69 33.28 18.41
CA ASN A 12 -2.70 33.54 17.38
C ASN A 12 -2.80 32.42 16.34
N GLN A 13 -1.67 31.79 15.96
CA GLN A 13 -1.66 30.65 15.04
C GLN A 13 -2.32 29.42 15.68
N ILE A 14 -2.02 29.16 16.95
CA ILE A 14 -2.67 28.08 17.71
C ILE A 14 -4.19 28.30 17.79
N LYS A 15 -4.62 29.54 18.06
CA LYS A 15 -6.05 29.89 18.07
C LYS A 15 -6.69 29.64 16.71
N GLN A 16 -6.04 30.11 15.64
CA GLN A 16 -6.52 29.92 14.27
C GLN A 16 -6.68 28.43 13.94
N TRP A 17 -5.69 27.59 14.23
CA TRP A 17 -5.79 26.15 13.99
C TRP A 17 -6.85 25.48 14.85
N LYS A 18 -7.02 25.91 16.11
CA LYS A 18 -8.08 25.40 16.99
C LYS A 18 -9.47 25.71 16.43
N ASP A 19 -9.64 26.89 15.83
CA ASP A 19 -10.91 27.33 15.24
C ASP A 19 -11.16 26.63 13.89
N GLN A 20 -10.11 26.27 13.13
CA GLN A 20 -10.20 25.52 11.87
C GLN A 20 -10.37 24.00 12.06
N LEU A 21 -9.92 23.45 13.19
CA LEU A 21 -9.94 22.00 13.45
C LEU A 21 -11.32 21.36 13.30
N PRO A 22 -12.44 21.91 13.83
CA PRO A 22 -13.76 21.27 13.72
C PRO A 22 -14.23 21.11 12.27
N GLU A 23 -13.87 22.06 11.40
CA GLU A 23 -14.24 22.05 9.98
C GLU A 23 -13.43 21.00 9.20
N GLY A 24 -12.14 20.87 9.50
CA GLY A 24 -11.25 19.88 8.85
C GLY A 24 -11.29 18.48 9.47
N ALA A 25 -11.73 18.35 10.74
CA ALA A 25 -11.67 17.09 11.48
C ALA A 25 -12.58 16.02 10.87
N THR A 26 -13.77 16.38 10.40
CA THR A 26 -14.69 15.44 9.75
C THR A 26 -14.12 14.86 8.46
N GLY A 27 -13.36 15.66 7.69
CA GLY A 27 -12.73 15.19 6.45
C GLY A 27 -11.51 14.29 6.65
N VAL A 28 -10.90 14.28 7.83
CA VAL A 28 -9.69 13.48 8.14
C VAL A 28 -10.00 12.31 9.07
N PHE A 29 -10.85 12.54 10.07
CA PHE A 29 -11.20 11.59 11.13
C PHE A 29 -12.64 11.10 11.04
N GLY A 30 -13.46 11.65 10.14
CA GLY A 30 -14.79 11.13 9.86
C GLY A 30 -14.71 9.83 9.08
N ASP A 31 -15.72 8.99 9.26
CA ASP A 31 -15.82 7.65 8.66
C ASP A 31 -15.89 7.71 7.11
N GLU A 32 -16.26 8.87 6.56
CA GLU A 32 -16.35 9.14 5.13
C GLU A 32 -14.97 9.34 4.45
N ALA A 33 -13.89 9.54 5.22
CA ALA A 33 -12.55 9.77 4.70
C ALA A 33 -11.78 8.49 4.36
N ARG A 34 -12.36 7.31 4.62
CA ARG A 34 -11.83 6.03 4.11
C ARG A 34 -12.42 5.67 2.75
N ALA A 35 -12.76 6.66 1.95
CA ALA A 35 -12.58 6.51 0.51
C ALA A 35 -11.07 6.55 0.25
N GLU A 36 -10.37 5.46 0.59
CA GLU A 36 -9.10 5.13 -0.04
C GLU A 36 -9.23 5.46 -1.53
N PRO A 37 -8.22 6.10 -2.19
CA PRO A 37 -8.25 6.22 -3.63
C PRO A 37 -8.60 4.82 -4.13
N ALA A 38 -9.65 4.70 -4.95
CA ALA A 38 -10.22 3.44 -5.39
C ALA A 38 -9.09 2.62 -6.03
N SER A 39 -8.34 1.94 -5.18
CA SER A 39 -7.25 1.09 -5.55
C SER A 39 -7.99 0.00 -6.28
N PRO A 40 -7.58 -0.30 -7.53
CA PRO A 40 -8.30 -1.28 -8.32
C PRO A 40 -8.48 -2.49 -7.42
N THR A 41 -9.74 -2.88 -7.21
CA THR A 41 -10.09 -3.96 -6.28
C THR A 41 -9.26 -5.15 -6.70
N VAL A 42 -8.19 -5.43 -5.95
CA VAL A 42 -7.21 -6.42 -6.37
C VAL A 42 -7.92 -7.75 -6.27
N ASP A 43 -8.15 -8.39 -7.43
CA ASP A 43 -8.71 -9.72 -7.46
C ASP A 43 -7.63 -10.73 -7.03
N VAL A 44 -7.54 -10.93 -5.72
CA VAL A 44 -6.61 -11.87 -5.10
C VAL A 44 -6.82 -13.29 -5.62
N LYS A 45 -8.05 -13.66 -6.03
CA LYS A 45 -8.31 -14.99 -6.61
C LYS A 45 -7.68 -15.10 -7.99
N MET A 46 -7.81 -14.08 -8.83
CA MET A 46 -7.16 -14.04 -10.14
C MET A 46 -5.64 -14.09 -10.01
N LEU A 47 -5.06 -13.37 -9.04
CA LEU A 47 -3.61 -13.42 -8.77
C LEU A 47 -3.16 -14.82 -8.34
N HIS A 48 -3.86 -15.46 -7.40
CA HIS A 48 -3.52 -16.84 -6.97
C HIS A 48 -3.65 -17.85 -8.11
N ALA A 49 -4.68 -17.71 -8.96
CA ALA A 49 -4.82 -18.56 -10.14
C ALA A 49 -3.62 -18.39 -11.08
N LYS A 50 -3.19 -17.16 -11.35
CA LYS A 50 -2.03 -16.90 -12.23
C LYS A 50 -0.72 -17.39 -11.62
N ILE A 51 -0.54 -17.27 -10.31
CA ILE A 51 0.62 -17.83 -9.60
C ILE A 51 0.65 -19.35 -9.76
N GLY A 52 -0.48 -20.03 -9.58
CA GLY A 52 -0.59 -21.48 -9.76
C GLY A 52 -0.25 -21.92 -11.19
N GLU A 53 -0.83 -21.26 -12.19
CA GLU A 53 -0.54 -21.50 -13.61
C GLU A 53 0.95 -21.34 -13.92
N LEU A 54 1.55 -20.20 -13.54
CA LEU A 54 2.97 -19.94 -13.79
C LEU A 54 3.89 -20.92 -13.06
N THR A 55 3.50 -21.39 -11.86
CA THR A 55 4.27 -22.40 -11.12
C THR A 55 4.28 -23.72 -11.88
N LEU A 56 3.12 -24.18 -12.34
CA LEU A 56 3.01 -25.41 -13.12
C LEU A 56 3.79 -25.34 -14.44
N GLU A 57 3.68 -24.21 -15.16
CA GLU A 57 4.44 -23.98 -16.40
C GLU A 57 5.94 -23.98 -16.16
N ASN A 58 6.42 -23.31 -15.11
CA ASN A 58 7.83 -23.23 -14.78
C ASN A 58 8.40 -24.61 -14.40
N ASP A 59 7.69 -25.35 -13.56
CA ASP A 59 8.08 -26.70 -13.14
C ASP A 59 8.15 -27.65 -14.34
N PHE A 60 7.16 -27.59 -15.24
CA PHE A 60 7.15 -28.37 -16.47
C PHE A 60 8.35 -28.03 -17.36
N LEU A 61 8.61 -26.75 -17.60
CA LEU A 61 9.72 -26.31 -18.43
C LEU A 61 11.08 -26.69 -17.82
N SER A 62 11.23 -26.54 -16.51
CA SER A 62 12.44 -26.93 -15.78
C SER A 62 12.72 -28.42 -15.92
N ASP A 63 11.71 -29.27 -15.71
CA ASP A 63 11.83 -30.73 -15.87
C ASP A 63 12.12 -31.13 -17.33
N ALA A 64 11.40 -30.53 -18.30
CA ALA A 64 11.61 -30.79 -19.71
C ALA A 64 13.01 -30.40 -20.18
N LEU A 65 13.51 -29.23 -19.78
CA LEU A 65 14.88 -28.80 -20.07
C LEU A 65 15.92 -29.70 -19.40
N GLY A 66 15.63 -30.21 -18.19
CA GLY A 66 16.48 -31.16 -17.49
C GLY A 66 16.60 -32.48 -18.26
N LYS A 67 15.47 -33.01 -18.71
CA LYS A 67 15.40 -34.22 -19.56
C LYS A 67 16.10 -34.02 -20.91
N ALA A 68 16.01 -32.83 -21.49
CA ALA A 68 16.67 -32.50 -22.75
C ALA A 68 18.18 -32.24 -22.61
N GLY A 69 18.73 -32.21 -21.38
CA GLY A 69 20.13 -31.84 -21.14
C GLY A 69 20.44 -30.38 -21.47
N LEU A 70 19.41 -29.53 -21.54
CA LEU A 70 19.49 -28.11 -21.92
C LEU A 70 19.48 -27.16 -20.73
N LEU A 71 19.40 -27.67 -19.49
CA LEU A 71 19.61 -26.87 -18.28
C LEU A 71 21.08 -26.43 -18.22
N GLY A 72 21.39 -25.34 -18.91
CA GLY A 72 22.71 -24.70 -18.92
C GLY A 72 22.98 -23.95 -17.63
N GLY A 73 23.22 -24.67 -16.54
CA GLY A 73 23.79 -24.16 -15.29
C GLY A 73 25.22 -24.68 -15.13
N LYS A 74 26.20 -23.92 -15.60
CA LYS A 74 27.62 -24.23 -15.44
C LYS A 74 27.99 -24.34 -13.95
N LYS A 75 28.54 -25.49 -13.55
CA LYS A 75 29.76 -25.61 -12.73
C LYS A 75 30.49 -26.88 -13.12
#